data_AF-A0A661B3E2-F1
#
_entry.id   AF-A0A661B3E2-F1
#
_cell.length_a   1.000
_cell.length_b   1.000
_cell.length_c   1.000
_cell.angle_alpha   90.00
_cell.angle_beta   90.00
_cell.angle_gamma   90.00
#
_symmetry.space_group_name_H-M   'P 1'
#
loop_
_entity.id
_entity.type
_entity.pdbx_description
1 polymer ?
#
loop_
_entity_poly.entity_id
_entity_poly.type
_entity_poly.pdbx_seq_one_letter_code
_entity_poly.pdbx_strand_id
1 'polypeptide(L)' 'YNLALGQKRAESVKQFLVNYGISPDRIETVSYGEERPVCTEHNEDCWRLNRRVDFKIISQ' A
#
# COMPACT_ATOMS: atom_id res chain seq x y z
N TYR A 1 -1.47 -8.15 -12.72
CA TYR A 1 -2.75 -7.49 -12.36
C TYR A 1 -2.69 -6.90 -10.95
N ASN A 2 -2.41 -7.70 -9.92
CA ASN A 2 -2.37 -7.25 -8.52
C ASN A 2 -1.29 -6.20 -8.20
N LEU A 3 -0.12 -6.28 -8.86
CA LEU A 3 0.94 -5.29 -8.71
C LEU A 3 0.49 -3.88 -9.12
N ALA A 4 -0.11 -3.74 -10.31
CA ALA A 4 -0.60 -2.46 -10.82
C ALA A 4 -1.78 -1.92 -10.00
N LEU A 5 -2.69 -2.79 -9.55
CA LEU A 5 -3.79 -2.40 -8.66
C LEU A 5 -3.27 -1.91 -7.31
N GLY A 6 -2.30 -2.63 -6.71
CA GLY A 6 -1.63 -2.21 -5.48
C GLY A 6 -0.93 -0.86 -5.65
N GLN A 7 -0.29 -0.63 -6.80
CA GLN A 7 0.36 0.66 -7.10
C GLN A 7 -0.65 1.81 -7.16
N LYS A 8 -1.80 1.59 -7.83
CA LYS A 8 -2.89 2.59 -7.87
C LYS A 8 -3.45 2.91 -6.49
N ARG A 9 -3.56 1.90 -5.61
CA ARG A 9 -3.99 2.10 -4.21
C ARG A 9 -2.97 2.93 -3.43
N ALA A 10 -1.69 2.60 -3.54
CA ALA A 10 -0.61 3.35 -2.89
C ALA A 10 -0.58 4.82 -3.38
N GLU A 11 -0.74 5.05 -4.68
CA GLU A 11 -0.81 6.40 -5.24
C GLU A 11 -2.03 7.18 -4.72
N SER A 12 -3.21 6.56 -4.64
CA SER A 12 -4.40 7.20 -4.08
C SER A 12 -4.19 7.65 -2.62
N VAL A 13 -3.47 6.86 -1.83
CA VAL A 13 -3.13 7.22 -0.44
C VAL A 13 -2.09 8.35 -0.41
N LYS A 14 -1.08 8.32 -1.28
CA LYS A 14 -0.12 9.43 -1.43
C LYS A 14 -0.84 10.73 -1.75
N GLN A 15 -1.75 10.74 -2.74
CA GLN A 15 -2.52 11.92 -3.11
C GLN A 15 -3.36 12.45 -1.94
N PHE A 16 -3.99 11.56 -1.18
CA PHE A 16 -4.71 11.95 0.04
C PHE A 16 -3.78 12.67 1.03
N LEU A 17 -2.60 12.11 1.34
CA LEU A 17 -1.65 12.74 2.26
C LEU A 17 -1.10 14.08 1.76
N VAL A 18 -0.85 14.20 0.46
CA VAL A 18 -0.43 15.45 -0.16
C VAL A 18 -1.50 16.52 -0.02
N ASN A 19 -2.77 16.17 -0.23
CA ASN A 19 -3.90 17.10 -0.02
C ASN A 19 -4.03 17.56 1.44
N TYR A 20 -3.52 16.78 2.40
CA TYR A 20 -3.43 17.16 3.82
C TYR A 20 -2.14 17.91 4.18
N GLY A 21 -1.32 18.28 3.19
CA GLY A 21 -0.16 19.17 3.38
C GLY A 21 1.18 18.46 3.56
N ILE A 22 1.26 17.14 3.40
CA ILE A 22 2.55 16.44 3.39
C ILE A 22 3.22 16.66 2.03
N SER A 23 4.45 17.17 2.01
CA SER A 23 5.19 17.32 0.75
C SER A 23 5.32 15.98 0.01
N PRO A 24 5.00 15.92 -1.30
CA PRO A 24 5.06 14.69 -2.09
C PRO A 24 6.46 14.07 -2.16
N ASP A 25 7.51 14.87 -2.00
CA ASP A 25 8.92 14.42 -1.99
C ASP A 25 9.26 13.60 -0.74
N ARG A 26 8.43 13.67 0.31
CA ARG A 26 8.58 12.86 1.53
C ARG A 26 7.91 11.49 1.44
N ILE A 27 7.23 11.19 0.33
CA ILE A 27 6.39 9.99 0.19
C ILE A 27 6.81 9.20 -1.04
N GLU A 28 7.35 8.01 -0.79
CA GLU A 28 7.57 6.98 -1.79
C GLU A 28 6.44 5.94 -1.74
N THR A 29 6.04 5.45 -2.91
CA THR A 29 5.00 4.41 -3.04
C THR A 29 5.62 3.16 -3.64
N VAL A 30 5.37 2.01 -3.02
CA VAL A 30 5.79 0.70 -3.52
C VAL A 30 4.61 -0.25 -3.46
N SER A 31 4.42 -1.05 -4.49
CA SER A 31 3.46 -2.15 -4.53
C SER A 31 4.19 -3.48 -4.48
N TYR A 32 3.78 -4.38 -3.59
CA TYR A 32 4.32 -5.74 -3.52
C TYR A 32 3.41 -6.78 -4.21
N GLY A 33 2.29 -6.36 -4.80
CA GLY A 33 1.30 -7.30 -5.34
C GLY A 33 0.91 -8.35 -4.29
N GLU A 34 1.13 -9.62 -4.59
CA GLU A 34 0.85 -10.76 -3.71
C GLU A 34 2.11 -11.36 -3.08
N GLU A 35 3.27 -10.72 -3.24
CA GLU A 35 4.57 -11.28 -2.83
C GLU A 35 4.84 -11.19 -1.32
N ARG A 36 4.06 -10.38 -0.59
CA ARG A 36 4.17 -10.19 0.87
C ARG A 36 2.84 -10.40 1.59
N PRO A 37 2.30 -11.63 1.57
CA PRO A 37 1.06 -11.94 2.27
C PRO A 37 1.28 -11.90 3.80
N VAL A 38 0.25 -11.47 4.52
CA VAL A 38 0.12 -11.64 5.98
C VAL A 38 -0.29 -13.07 6.31
N CYS A 39 -1.06 -13.70 5.43
CA CYS A 39 -1.62 -15.03 5.59
C CYS A 39 -1.81 -15.68 4.22
N THR A 40 -1.91 -17.01 4.14
CA THR A 40 -1.93 -17.75 2.87
C THR A 40 -3.19 -18.59 2.67
N GLU A 41 -4.09 -18.58 3.64
CA GLU A 41 -5.35 -19.30 3.60
C GLU A 41 -6.26 -18.79 2.48
N HIS A 42 -6.98 -19.72 1.86
CA HIS A 42 -7.90 -19.42 0.75
C HIS A 42 -9.30 -19.13 1.26
N ASN A 43 -9.45 -18.07 2.05
CA ASN A 43 -10.73 -17.62 2.58
C ASN A 43 -10.81 -16.09 2.63
N GLU A 44 -12.03 -15.57 2.74
CA GLU A 44 -12.29 -14.13 2.71
C GLU A 44 -11.62 -13.38 3.87
N ASP A 45 -11.53 -14.02 5.05
CA ASP A 45 -10.85 -13.43 6.20
C ASP A 45 -9.38 -13.15 5.91
N CYS A 46 -8.66 -14.11 5.32
CA CYS A 46 -7.27 -13.93 4.95
C CYS A 46 -7.11 -12.94 3.79
N TRP A 47 -7.95 -13.02 2.76
CA TRP A 47 -7.86 -12.07 1.65
C TRP A 47 -8.09 -10.63 2.10
N ARG A 48 -8.99 -10.40 3.05
CA ARG A 48 -9.21 -9.08 3.65
C ARG A 48 -7.95 -8.55 4.35
N LEU A 49 -7.21 -9.39 5.07
CA LEU A 49 -5.95 -9.00 5.71
C LEU A 49 -4.84 -8.69 4.68
N ASN A 50 -4.82 -9.42 3.56
CA ASN A 50 -3.82 -9.20 2.51
C ASN A 50 -4.08 -7.93 1.68
N ARG A 51 -5.34 -7.50 1.53
CA ARG A 51 -5.70 -6.27 0.80
C ARG A 51 -5.53 -5.02 1.69
N ARG A 52 -4.29 -4.60 1.90
CA ARG A 52 -3.95 -3.45 2.77
C ARG A 52 -2.94 -2.48 2.15
N VAL A 53 -2.75 -1.35 2.82
CA VAL A 53 -1.66 -0.39 2.59
C VAL A 53 -0.97 -0.18 3.93
N ASP A 54 0.36 -0.34 3.95
CA ASP A 54 1.18 -0.18 5.15
C ASP A 54 2.02 1.11 5.04
N PHE A 55 2.28 1.77 6.17
CA PHE A 55 3.16 2.94 6.25
C PHE A 55 4.45 2.58 6.98
N LYS A 56 5.59 2.97 6.40
CA LYS A 56 6.90 2.88 7.04
C LYS A 56 7.54 4.25 7.08
N ILE A 57 7.80 4.77 8.27
CA ILE A 57 8.57 5.99 8.44
C ILE A 57 10.04 5.65 8.27
N ILE A 58 10.70 6.31 7.33
CA ILE A 58 12.14 6.18 7.09
C ILE A 58 12.78 7.44 7.66
N SER A 59 13.59 7.31 8.71
CA SER A 59 14.49 8.40 9.09
C SER A 59 15.67 8.37 8.12
N GLN A 60 16.06 9.56 7.67
CA GLN A 60 17.34 9.73 6.97
C GLN A 60 18.51 9.37 7.88
#